data_AF-V4VTB2-F1
#
_entry.id   AF-V4VTB2-F1
#
_cell.length_a   1.000
_cell.length_b   1.000
_cell.length_c   1.000
_cell.angle_alpha   90.00
_cell.angle_beta   90.00
_cell.angle_gamma   90.00
#
_symmetry.space_group_name_H-M   'P 1'
#
loop_
_entity.id
_entity.type
_entity.pdbx_description
1 polymer ?
#
loop_
_entity_poly.entity_id
_entity_poly.type
_entity_poly.pdbx_seq_one_letter_code
_entity_poly.pdbx_strand_id
1 'polypeptide(L)' 'MVRDHILVFVAQVPPLLRVQLGECLKTIIHADYPEQWPHLLDWVKHNLQDQQVYGALFVLRILSRKY' A
#
# COMPACT_ATOMS: atom_id res chain seq x y z
N MET A 1 7.06 7.85 -7.92
CA MET A 1 8.16 6.87 -8.05
C MET A 1 8.29 5.96 -6.83
N VAL A 2 8.80 6.38 -5.66
CA VAL A 2 8.97 5.46 -4.50
C VAL A 2 7.63 4.90 -4.01
N ARG A 3 6.62 5.78 -3.87
CA ARG A 3 5.24 5.45 -3.52
C ARG A 3 4.60 4.43 -4.46
N ASP A 4 4.81 4.57 -5.76
CA ASP A 4 4.22 3.66 -6.76
C ASP A 4 4.95 2.31 -6.76
N HIS A 5 6.29 2.33 -6.68
CA HIS A 5 7.09 1.10 -6.62
C HIS A 5 6.77 0.28 -5.38
N ILE A 6 6.63 0.91 -4.20
CA ILE A 6 6.34 0.15 -2.97
C ILE A 6 4.98 -0.55 -3.03
N LEU A 7 3.97 0.06 -3.65
CA LEU A 7 2.65 -0.55 -3.85
C LEU A 7 2.72 -1.78 -4.75
N VAL A 8 3.51 -1.72 -5.82
CA VAL A 8 3.70 -2.86 -6.74
C VAL A 8 4.50 -3.98 -6.08
N PHE A 9 5.62 -3.63 -5.43
CA PHE A 9 6.55 -4.64 -4.91
C PHE A 9 6.06 -5.34 -3.64
N VAL A 10 5.18 -4.73 -2.83
CA VAL A 10 4.69 -5.36 -1.59
C VAL A 10 4.03 -6.72 -1.83
N ALA A 11 3.38 -6.90 -2.98
CA ALA A 11 2.77 -8.17 -3.38
C ALA A 11 3.78 -9.19 -3.95
N GLN A 12 4.92 -8.73 -4.46
CA GLN A 12 5.86 -9.55 -5.25
C GLN A 12 7.06 -10.05 -4.44
N VAL A 13 7.47 -9.29 -3.41
CA VAL A 13 8.65 -9.65 -2.61
C VAL A 13 8.38 -10.80 -1.63
N PRO A 14 9.40 -11.59 -1.25
CA PRO A 14 9.30 -12.61 -0.21
C PRO A 14 8.78 -12.07 1.14
N PRO A 15 8.21 -12.94 2.01
CA PRO A 15 7.54 -12.51 3.24
C PRO A 15 8.39 -11.60 4.16
N LEU A 16 9.68 -11.90 4.33
CA LEU A 16 10.55 -11.10 5.20
C LEU A 16 10.71 -9.67 4.68
N LEU A 17 10.92 -9.50 3.37
CA LEU A 17 11.03 -8.19 2.74
C LEU A 17 9.67 -7.48 2.72
N ARG A 18 8.58 -8.22 2.55
CA ARG A 18 7.22 -7.67 2.58
C ARG A 18 6.90 -7.00 3.91
N VAL A 19 7.33 -7.61 5.02
CA VAL A 19 7.16 -7.01 6.36
C VAL A 19 7.87 -5.65 6.42
N GLN A 20 9.11 -5.57 5.95
CA GLN A 20 9.86 -4.31 5.95
C GLN A 20 9.23 -3.24 5.04
N LEU A 21 8.80 -3.63 3.84
CA LEU A 21 8.07 -2.71 2.95
C LEU A 21 6.73 -2.26 3.57
N GLY A 22 6.07 -3.14 4.34
CA GLY A 22 4.86 -2.79 5.09
C GLY A 22 5.11 -1.72 6.14
N GLU A 23 6.22 -1.80 6.88
CA GLU A 23 6.59 -0.76 7.86
C GLU A 23 6.96 0.56 7.17
N CYS A 24 7.71 0.52 6.07
CA CYS A 24 7.97 1.73 5.27
C CYS A 24 6.67 2.35 4.77
N LEU A 25 5.77 1.53 4.21
CA LEU A 25 4.49 1.99 3.69
C LEU A 25 3.61 2.59 4.79
N LYS A 26 3.60 2.01 6.00
CA LYS A 26 2.89 2.55 7.16
C LYS A 26 3.39 3.96 7.50
N THR A 27 4.70 4.18 7.51
CA THR A 27 5.29 5.50 7.77
C THR A 27 4.92 6.52 6.68
N ILE A 28 5.00 6.11 5.40
CA ILE A 28 4.61 6.96 4.27
C ILE A 28 3.12 7.33 4.35
N ILE A 29 2.23 6.36 4.59
CA ILE A 29 0.79 6.59 4.74
C ILE A 29 0.50 7.51 5.94
N HIS A 30 1.26 7.39 7.03
CA HIS A 30 1.08 8.27 8.17
C HIS A 30 1.38 9.73 7.82
N ALA A 31 2.49 9.97 7.13
CA ALA A 31 2.97 11.32 6.79
C ALA A 31 2.22 11.96 5.60
N ASP A 32 1.85 11.16 4.60
CA ASP A 32 1.50 11.68 3.28
C ASP A 32 0.01 11.53 2.93
N TYR A 33 -0.71 10.59 3.54
CA TYR A 33 -2.12 10.34 3.22
C TYR A 33 -3.06 11.04 4.24
N PRO A 34 -4.10 11.76 3.80
CA PRO A 34 -4.57 11.88 2.41
C PRO A 34 -4.00 13.05 1.58
N GLU A 35 -3.55 14.14 2.18
CA GLU A 35 -3.34 15.42 1.48
C GLU A 35 -2.24 15.35 0.41
N GLN A 36 -1.14 14.66 0.69
CA GLN A 36 0.01 14.56 -0.22
C GLN A 36 -0.03 13.30 -1.09
N TRP A 37 -0.94 12.36 -0.82
CA TRP A 37 -1.09 11.12 -1.57
C TRP A 37 -2.57 10.73 -1.79
N PRO A 38 -3.40 11.60 -2.39
CA PRO A 38 -4.85 11.43 -2.42
C PRO A 38 -5.33 10.19 -3.18
N HIS A 39 -4.58 9.75 -4.19
CA HIS A 39 -4.97 8.66 -5.09
C HIS A 39 -4.73 7.25 -4.53
N LEU A 40 -4.20 7.12 -3.31
CA LEU A 40 -3.91 5.82 -2.72
C LEU A 40 -5.16 4.95 -2.57
N LEU A 41 -6.28 5.52 -2.14
CA LEU A 41 -7.53 4.76 -1.99
C LEU A 41 -8.12 4.34 -3.33
N ASP A 42 -7.97 5.17 -4.38
CA ASP A 42 -8.41 4.82 -5.72
C ASP A 42 -7.58 3.66 -6.28
N TRP A 43 -6.26 3.66 -6.04
CA TRP A 43 -5.39 2.54 -6.36
C TRP A 43 -5.87 1.25 -5.67
N VAL A 44 -6.20 1.31 -4.37
CA VAL A 44 -6.73 0.14 -3.63
C VAL A 44 -8.02 -0.36 -4.28
N LYS A 45 -8.99 0.53 -4.58
CA LYS A 45 -10.26 0.14 -5.21
C LYS A 45 -10.06 -0.51 -6.57
N HIS A 46 -9.19 0.07 -7.41
CA HIS A 46 -8.89 -0.46 -8.73
C HIS A 46 -8.27 -1.87 -8.64
N ASN A 47 -7.28 -2.06 -7.75
CA ASN A 47 -6.57 -3.34 -7.63
C ASN A 47 -7.35 -4.41 -6.86
N LEU A 48 -8.42 -4.06 -6.14
CA LEU A 48 -9.38 -5.03 -5.60
C LEU A 48 -10.23 -5.69 -6.70
N GLN A 49 -10.43 -5.01 -7.83
CA GLN A 49 -11.23 -5.50 -8.95
C GLN A 49 -10.38 -6.24 -10.01
N ASP A 50 -9.05 -6.19 -9.90
CA ASP A 50 -8.11 -6.67 -10.91
C ASP A 50 -7.05 -7.64 -10.34
N GLN A 51 -5.93 -7.86 -11.02
CA GLN A 51 -4.94 -8.91 -10.74
C GLN A 51 -4.15 -8.73 -9.42
N GLN A 52 -4.17 -7.58 -8.74
CA GLN A 52 -3.37 -7.34 -7.53
C GLN A 52 -4.17 -7.31 -6.21
N VAL A 53 -5.20 -8.15 -6.10
CA VAL A 53 -6.09 -8.23 -4.91
C VAL A 53 -5.32 -8.34 -3.60
N TYR A 54 -4.28 -9.19 -3.54
CA TYR A 54 -3.47 -9.35 -2.34
C TYR A 54 -2.77 -8.05 -1.92
N GLY A 55 -2.16 -7.34 -2.88
CA GLY A 55 -1.51 -6.05 -2.64
C GLY A 55 -2.51 -5.02 -2.16
N ALA A 56 -3.68 -4.94 -2.80
CA ALA A 56 -4.75 -4.02 -2.40
C ALA A 56 -5.24 -4.29 -0.97
N LEU A 57 -5.49 -5.54 -0.60
CA LEU A 57 -5.90 -5.92 0.75
C LEU A 57 -4.81 -5.65 1.79
N PHE A 58 -3.53 -5.85 1.43
CA PHE A 58 -2.40 -5.56 2.30
C PHE A 58 -2.34 -4.06 2.63
N VAL A 59 -2.45 -3.20 1.62
CA VAL A 59 -2.46 -1.74 1.77
C VAL A 59 -3.71 -1.29 2.54
N LEU A 60 -4.88 -1.84 2.21
CA LEU A 60 -6.14 -1.54 2.91
C LEU A 60 -6.06 -1.86 4.40
N ARG A 61 -5.48 -3.00 4.77
CA ARG A 61 -5.26 -3.38 6.17
C ARG A 61 -4.43 -2.33 6.93
N ILE A 62 -3.44 -1.71 6.28
CA ILE A 62 -2.62 -0.66 6.90
C ILE A 62 -3.45 0.62 7.05
N LEU A 63 -4.20 1.02 6.02
CA LEU A 63 -5.08 2.18 6.05
C LEU A 63 -6.15 2.07 7.15
N SER A 64 -6.84 0.94 7.25
CA SER A 64 -7.89 0.68 8.26
C SER A 64 -7.39 0.54 9.70
N ARG A 65 -6.07 0.61 9.93
CA ARG A 65 -5.50 0.70 11.28
C ARG A 65 -5.24 2.14 11.70
N LYS A 66 -5.21 3.08 10.75
CA LYS A 66 -5.08 4.51 11.00
C LYS A 66 -6.45 5.17 11.25
N TYR A 67 -7.51 4.65 10.62
CA TYR A 67 -8.89 5.14 10.66
C TYR A 67 -9.83 4.02 11.08
#